data_AF-A6LMY5-F1
#
_entry.id   AF-A6LMY5-F1
#
_cell.length_a   1.000
_cell.length_b   1.000
_cell.length_c   1.000
_cell.angle_alpha   90.00
_cell.angle_beta   90.00
_cell.angle_gamma   90.00
#
_symmetry.space_group_name_H-M   'P 1'
#
loop_
_entity.id
_entity.type
_entity.pdbx_description
1 polymer ?
#
loop_
_entity_poly.entity_id
_entity_poly.type
_entity_poly.pdbx_seq_one_letter_code
_entity_poly.pdbx_strand_id
1 'polypeptide(L)'
;MTYDIGKAALVVMGEAEGQSFEEKKWIAHVILNRLKHGKFRPIEKDFIGYRRAIDIDEELEREAMTDAVNAAVLAFYEHLVGIDPTKGATFFATKKYIKEKDPNEIFGVKVEPVPTPNYFAHQFYRLVTPSK
;
A
#
# COMPACT_ATOMS: atom_id res chain seq x y z
N MET A 1 -17.10 -9.79 -0.88
CA MET A 1 -15.73 -9.22 -0.81
C MET A 1 -15.77 -7.93 -1.60
N THR A 2 -15.67 -6.79 -0.93
CA THR A 2 -15.79 -5.49 -1.60
C THR A 2 -14.39 -4.93 -1.75
N TYR A 3 -13.87 -4.97 -2.97
CA TYR A 3 -12.71 -4.18 -3.33
C TYR A 3 -13.18 -2.74 -3.55
N ASP A 4 -12.41 -1.79 -3.05
CA ASP A 4 -12.67 -0.37 -3.24
C ASP A 4 -11.42 0.25 -3.86
N ILE A 5 -11.46 0.38 -5.19
CA ILE A 5 -10.33 0.81 -6.01
C ILE A 5 -10.07 2.30 -5.80
N GLY A 6 -11.11 3.12 -5.67
CA GLY A 6 -10.97 4.55 -5.39
C GLY A 6 -10.27 4.76 -4.06
N LYS A 7 -10.63 3.95 -3.06
CA LYS A 7 -9.96 3.91 -1.77
C LYS A 7 -8.48 3.55 -1.86
N ALA A 8 -8.11 2.59 -2.70
CA ALA A 8 -6.71 2.25 -2.93
C ALA A 8 -5.95 3.40 -3.62
N ALA A 9 -6.54 4.01 -4.65
CA ALA A 9 -5.94 5.12 -5.39
C ALA A 9 -5.63 6.33 -4.49
N LEU A 10 -6.53 6.68 -3.58
CA LEU A 10 -6.31 7.79 -2.63
C LEU A 10 -5.13 7.52 -1.67
N VAL A 11 -4.95 6.27 -1.19
CA VAL A 11 -3.75 5.93 -0.43
C VAL A 11 -2.52 6.06 -1.29
N VAL A 12 -2.54 5.48 -2.49
CA VAL A 12 -1.38 5.45 -3.38
C VAL A 12 -0.93 6.87 -3.71
N MET A 13 -1.87 7.76 -4.03
CA MET A 13 -1.58 9.17 -4.24
C MET A 13 -0.90 9.77 -3.01
N GLY A 14 -1.53 9.70 -1.85
CA GLY A 14 -1.00 10.42 -0.70
C GLY A 14 0.25 9.82 -0.05
N GLU A 15 0.50 8.52 -0.21
CA GLU A 15 1.67 7.82 0.35
C GLU A 15 2.82 7.69 -0.66
N ALA A 16 2.55 7.75 -1.96
CA ALA A 16 3.53 7.40 -3.00
C ALA A 16 3.44 8.24 -4.29
N GLU A 17 2.90 9.45 -4.23
CA GLU A 17 2.82 10.44 -5.31
C GLU A 17 4.07 10.47 -6.22
N GLY A 18 5.23 10.71 -5.62
CA GLY A 18 6.52 10.83 -6.32
C GLY A 18 7.33 9.52 -6.41
N GLN A 19 6.73 8.37 -6.13
CA GLN A 19 7.41 7.07 -6.22
C GLN A 19 7.18 6.41 -7.58
N SER A 20 7.96 5.36 -7.87
CA SER A 20 7.81 4.60 -9.11
C SER A 20 6.43 3.97 -9.25
N PHE A 21 5.98 3.77 -10.49
CA PHE A 21 4.71 3.09 -10.77
C PHE A 21 4.64 1.69 -10.15
N GLU A 22 5.75 0.95 -10.16
CA GLU A 22 5.81 -0.38 -9.53
C GLU A 22 5.56 -0.28 -8.01
N GLU A 23 6.17 0.68 -7.33
CA GLU A 23 5.97 0.88 -5.89
C GLU A 23 4.54 1.32 -5.55
N LYS A 24 3.97 2.24 -6.36
CA LYS A 24 2.54 2.61 -6.28
C LYS A 24 1.64 1.37 -6.37
N LYS A 25 1.93 0.46 -7.30
CA LYS A 25 1.19 -0.80 -7.46
C LYS A 25 1.32 -1.70 -6.23
N TRP A 26 2.52 -1.85 -5.65
CA TRP A 26 2.70 -2.66 -4.43
C TRP A 26 1.93 -2.10 -3.24
N ILE A 27 1.86 -0.77 -3.09
CA ILE A 27 1.01 -0.13 -2.07
C ILE A 27 -0.46 -0.46 -2.32
N ALA A 28 -0.93 -0.41 -3.57
CA ALA A 28 -2.29 -0.81 -3.89
C ALA A 28 -2.59 -2.27 -3.49
N HIS A 29 -1.67 -3.21 -3.75
CA HIS A 29 -1.80 -4.60 -3.28
C HIS A 29 -1.97 -4.70 -1.76
N VAL A 30 -1.21 -3.93 -0.98
CA VAL A 30 -1.37 -3.90 0.48
C VAL A 30 -2.78 -3.49 0.89
N ILE A 31 -3.34 -2.47 0.24
CA ILE A 31 -4.69 -2.00 0.54
C ILE A 31 -5.74 -3.04 0.17
N LEU A 32 -5.62 -3.66 -1.00
CA LEU A 32 -6.52 -4.74 -1.44
C LEU A 32 -6.41 -5.97 -0.53
N ASN A 33 -5.22 -6.32 -0.06
CA ASN A 33 -4.99 -7.39 0.92
C ASN A 33 -5.68 -7.09 2.26
N ARG A 34 -5.57 -5.85 2.75
CA ARG A 34 -6.27 -5.43 3.97
C ARG A 34 -7.80 -5.50 3.82
N LEU A 35 -8.33 -5.02 2.70
CA LEU A 35 -9.77 -5.09 2.39
C LEU A 35 -10.26 -6.53 2.32
N LYS A 36 -9.50 -7.42 1.68
CA LYS A 36 -9.80 -8.85 1.60
C LYS A 36 -9.78 -9.54 2.97
N HIS A 37 -8.85 -9.16 3.85
CA HIS A 37 -8.71 -9.77 5.17
C HIS A 37 -9.82 -9.33 6.15
N GLY A 38 -10.31 -8.09 6.06
CA GLY A 38 -11.48 -7.60 6.82
C GLY A 38 -11.29 -7.43 8.34
N LYS A 39 -10.09 -7.65 8.89
CA LYS A 39 -9.80 -7.52 10.34
C LYS A 39 -9.07 -6.23 10.72
N PHE A 40 -8.83 -5.36 9.74
CA PHE A 40 -8.08 -4.14 9.95
C PHE A 40 -8.99 -2.95 10.23
N ARG A 41 -8.45 -1.90 10.86
CA ARG A 41 -9.15 -0.62 10.96
C ARG A 41 -9.47 -0.08 9.56
N PRO A 42 -10.51 0.77 9.43
CA PRO A 42 -10.79 1.47 8.19
C PRO A 42 -9.55 2.18 7.65
N ILE A 43 -9.34 2.10 6.34
CA ILE A 43 -8.14 2.61 5.66
C ILE A 43 -7.97 4.12 5.92
N GLU A 44 -9.08 4.84 6.00
CA GLU A 44 -9.17 6.27 6.27
C GLU A 44 -8.52 6.68 7.61
N LYS A 45 -8.43 5.75 8.56
CA LYS A 45 -7.82 5.99 9.87
C LYS A 45 -6.31 5.68 9.89
N ASP A 46 -5.86 4.82 9.00
CA ASP A 46 -4.51 4.26 9.05
C ASP A 46 -3.55 4.92 8.07
N PHE A 47 -4.06 5.50 6.98
CA PHE A 47 -3.22 6.10 5.95
C PHE A 47 -3.40 7.61 5.92
N ILE A 48 -2.28 8.32 5.83
CA ILE A 48 -2.22 9.78 5.77
C ILE A 48 -2.81 10.26 4.44
N GLY A 49 -2.65 9.48 3.37
CA GLY A 49 -3.13 9.87 2.05
C GLY A 49 -4.63 10.19 1.94
N TYR A 50 -5.47 9.61 2.79
CA TYR A 50 -6.90 9.98 2.87
C TYR A 50 -7.18 11.34 3.49
N ARG A 51 -6.27 11.78 4.36
CA ARG A 51 -6.42 13.03 5.11
C ARG A 51 -5.77 14.19 4.40
N ARG A 52 -4.99 13.94 3.34
CA ARG A 52 -4.47 14.98 2.47
C ARG A 52 -5.63 15.59 1.69
N ALA A 53 -5.75 16.91 1.75
CA ALA A 53 -6.48 17.64 0.73
C ALA A 53 -5.69 17.44 -0.56
N ILE A 54 -6.17 16.55 -1.42
CA ILE A 54 -5.60 16.36 -2.73
C ILE A 54 -6.22 17.47 -3.57
N ASP A 55 -5.45 18.54 -3.76
CA ASP A 55 -5.73 19.48 -4.83
C ASP A 55 -5.35 18.78 -6.15
N ILE A 56 -6.17 18.96 -7.18
CA ILE A 56 -5.94 18.37 -8.50
C ILE A 56 -5.93 19.50 -9.54
N ASP A 57 -5.73 20.74 -9.10
CA ASP A 57 -5.79 21.90 -9.97
C ASP A 57 -4.57 21.98 -10.89
N GLU A 58 -3.41 21.45 -10.47
CA GLU A 58 -2.17 21.43 -11.25
C GLU A 58 -2.02 20.16 -12.13
N GLU A 59 -1.36 20.31 -13.28
CA GLU A 59 -1.14 19.22 -14.26
C GLU A 59 -0.34 18.05 -13.66
N LEU A 60 0.70 18.36 -12.87
CA LEU A 60 1.52 17.34 -12.20
C LEU A 60 0.72 16.51 -11.19
N GLU A 61 -0.20 17.13 -10.45
CA GLU A 61 -1.07 16.45 -9.49
C GLU A 61 -2.08 15.55 -10.21
N ARG A 62 -2.60 15.99 -11.37
CA ARG A 62 -3.46 15.17 -12.25
C ARG A 62 -2.72 13.93 -12.77
N GLU A 63 -1.47 14.09 -13.20
CA GLU A 63 -0.65 12.97 -13.66
C GLU A 63 -0.37 11.98 -12.54
N ALA A 64 0.02 12.46 -11.36
CA ALA A 64 0.27 11.62 -10.20
C ALA A 64 -0.99 10.87 -9.73
N MET A 65 -2.15 11.51 -9.75
CA MET A 65 -3.44 10.87 -9.49
C MET A 65 -3.77 9.82 -10.55
N THR A 66 -3.55 10.13 -11.83
CA THR A 66 -3.78 9.17 -12.93
C THR A 66 -2.93 7.92 -12.76
N ASP A 67 -1.65 8.09 -12.41
CA ASP A 67 -0.74 7.00 -12.06
C ASP A 67 -1.24 6.18 -10.87
N ALA A 68 -1.73 6.85 -9.82
CA ALA A 68 -2.25 6.19 -8.63
C ALA A 68 -3.49 5.35 -8.94
N VAL A 69 -4.42 5.88 -9.76
CA VAL A 69 -5.59 5.14 -10.25
C VAL A 69 -5.15 3.95 -11.09
N ASN A 70 -4.26 4.14 -12.05
CA ASN A 70 -3.78 3.08 -12.93
C ASN A 70 -3.08 1.96 -12.14
N ALA A 71 -2.27 2.30 -11.15
CA ALA A 71 -1.63 1.35 -10.25
C ALA A 71 -2.65 0.56 -9.43
N ALA A 72 -3.69 1.22 -8.90
CA ALA A 72 -4.75 0.58 -8.14
C ALA A 72 -5.62 -0.36 -9.00
N VAL A 73 -5.97 0.05 -10.20
CA VAL A 73 -6.72 -0.75 -11.18
C VAL A 73 -5.92 -1.97 -11.60
N LEU A 74 -4.63 -1.81 -11.91
CA LEU A 74 -3.77 -2.92 -12.29
C LEU A 74 -3.62 -3.93 -11.15
N ALA A 75 -3.36 -3.47 -9.92
CA ALA A 75 -3.30 -4.34 -8.74
C ALA A 75 -4.62 -5.10 -8.53
N PHE A 76 -5.76 -4.47 -8.78
CA PHE A 76 -7.06 -5.14 -8.71
C PHE A 76 -7.19 -6.26 -9.75
N TYR A 77 -6.84 -6.01 -11.02
CA TYR A 77 -6.84 -7.05 -12.04
C TYR A 77 -5.87 -8.19 -11.71
N GLU A 78 -4.67 -7.88 -11.20
CA GLU A 78 -3.70 -8.87 -10.73
C GLU A 78 -4.28 -9.73 -9.60
N HIS A 79 -5.00 -9.14 -8.64
CA HIS A 79 -5.71 -9.88 -7.59
C HIS A 79 -6.76 -10.86 -8.15
N LEU A 80 -7.50 -10.47 -9.20
CA LEU A 80 -8.51 -11.33 -9.81
C LEU A 80 -7.90 -12.58 -10.45
N VAL A 81 -6.67 -12.48 -10.96
CA VAL A 81 -5.95 -13.60 -11.57
C VAL A 81 -4.96 -14.29 -10.61
N GLY A 82 -4.97 -13.91 -9.33
CA GLY A 82 -4.15 -14.54 -8.28
C GLY A 82 -2.69 -14.06 -8.23
N ILE A 83 -2.38 -12.91 -8.82
CA ILE A 83 -1.05 -12.29 -8.78
C ILE A 83 -1.00 -11.27 -7.64
N ASP A 84 -0.03 -11.44 -6.73
CA ASP A 84 0.32 -10.46 -5.70
C ASP A 84 1.84 -10.47 -5.48
N PRO A 85 2.58 -9.47 -6.01
CA PRO A 85 4.04 -9.41 -5.86
C PRO A 85 4.47 -9.21 -4.40
N THR A 86 3.57 -8.69 -3.55
CA THR A 86 3.83 -8.45 -2.13
C THR A 86 3.68 -9.71 -1.27
N LYS A 87 3.22 -10.83 -1.85
CA LYS A 87 3.02 -12.11 -1.17
C LYS A 87 2.13 -11.99 0.08
N GLY A 88 1.05 -11.22 0.00
CA GLY A 88 0.10 -11.01 1.09
C GLY A 88 0.51 -9.93 2.08
N ALA A 89 1.31 -8.95 1.68
CA ALA A 89 1.66 -7.83 2.56
C ALA A 89 0.39 -7.07 2.99
N THR A 90 0.36 -6.67 4.26
CA THR A 90 -0.76 -5.90 4.85
C THR A 90 -0.29 -4.62 5.51
N PHE A 91 1.03 -4.40 5.59
CA PHE A 91 1.63 -3.18 6.10
C PHE A 91 2.76 -2.74 5.19
N PHE A 92 3.04 -1.43 5.22
CA PHE A 92 4.26 -0.85 4.68
C PHE A 92 4.68 0.34 5.54
N ALA A 93 5.95 0.70 5.45
CA ALA A 93 6.49 1.92 6.04
C ALA A 93 7.66 2.41 5.19
N THR A 94 7.97 3.71 5.23
CA THR A 94 9.17 4.22 4.57
C THR A 94 10.42 3.60 5.22
N LYS A 95 11.41 3.24 4.40
CA LYS A 95 12.69 2.68 4.88
C LYS A 95 13.37 3.62 5.88
N LYS A 96 13.22 4.94 5.68
CA LYS A 96 13.71 5.97 6.60
C LYS A 96 13.07 5.87 7.99
N TYR A 97 11.76 5.63 8.06
CA TYR A 97 11.05 5.55 9.33
C TYR A 97 11.40 4.28 10.13
N ILE A 98 11.65 3.17 9.44
CA ILE A 98 11.81 1.85 10.07
C ILE A 98 13.25 1.44 10.38
N LYS A 99 14.26 2.18 9.87
CA LYS A 99 15.68 1.81 9.95
C LYS A 99 16.17 1.41 11.34
N GLU A 100 15.61 1.99 12.40
CA GLU A 100 16.04 1.80 13.79
C GLU A 100 14.88 1.37 14.71
N LYS A 101 13.79 0.88 14.13
CA LYS A 101 12.57 0.53 14.86
C LYS A 101 12.18 -0.91 14.57
N ASP A 102 11.65 -1.61 15.57
CA ASP A 102 11.08 -2.93 15.36
C ASP A 102 9.72 -2.80 14.64
N PRO A 103 9.55 -3.36 13.43
CA PRO A 103 8.26 -3.40 12.74
C PRO A 103 7.14 -4.01 13.59
N ASN A 104 7.44 -5.00 14.43
CA ASN A 104 6.44 -5.65 15.27
C ASN A 104 5.87 -4.69 16.31
N GLU A 105 6.71 -3.82 16.88
CA GLU A 105 6.28 -2.78 17.82
C GLU A 105 5.50 -1.67 17.11
N ILE A 106 5.96 -1.24 15.93
CA ILE A 106 5.26 -0.22 15.12
C ILE A 106 3.85 -0.65 14.77
N PHE A 107 3.68 -1.89 14.28
CA PHE A 107 2.39 -2.39 13.81
C PHE A 107 1.57 -3.07 14.92
N GLY A 108 2.17 -3.32 16.09
CA GLY A 108 1.53 -3.98 17.23
C GLY A 108 1.18 -5.46 16.99
N VAL A 109 1.76 -6.08 15.95
CA VAL A 109 1.53 -7.47 15.56
C VAL A 109 2.80 -8.08 14.96
N LYS A 110 2.91 -9.41 15.01
CA LYS A 110 4.07 -10.10 14.44
C LYS A 110 4.05 -10.06 12.91
N VAL A 111 5.09 -9.46 12.33
CA VAL A 111 5.25 -9.31 10.89
C VAL A 111 6.64 -9.76 10.43
N GLU A 112 6.77 -10.01 9.13
CA GLU A 112 8.05 -10.24 8.48
C GLU A 112 8.18 -9.37 7.21
N PRO A 113 9.41 -8.93 6.87
CA PRO A 113 9.64 -8.11 5.70
C PRO A 113 9.47 -8.93 4.42
N VAL A 114 8.88 -8.29 3.41
CA VAL A 114 8.80 -8.82 2.04
C VAL A 114 10.01 -8.32 1.26
N PRO A 115 10.76 -9.18 0.54
CA PRO A 115 11.85 -8.73 -0.32
C PRO A 115 11.33 -7.74 -1.37
N THR A 116 11.94 -6.56 -1.44
CA THR A 116 11.55 -5.46 -2.32
C THR A 116 12.75 -4.93 -3.09
N PRO A 117 12.57 -4.34 -4.28
CA PRO A 117 13.64 -3.64 -4.97
C PRO A 117 14.34 -2.59 -4.09
N ASN A 118 15.65 -2.45 -4.24
CA ASN A 118 16.44 -1.53 -3.43
C ASN A 118 16.03 -0.06 -3.63
N TYR A 119 15.57 0.27 -4.83
CA TYR A 119 15.17 1.63 -5.20
C TYR A 119 13.80 2.06 -4.64
N PHE A 120 13.02 1.15 -4.05
CA PHE A 120 11.77 1.51 -3.39
C PHE A 120 12.04 2.37 -2.14
N ALA A 121 11.22 3.41 -1.94
CA ALA A 121 11.26 4.18 -0.70
C ALA A 121 10.63 3.44 0.49
N HIS A 122 9.68 2.55 0.21
CA HIS A 122 8.93 1.77 1.19
C HIS A 122 9.48 0.34 1.37
N GLN A 123 9.36 -0.15 2.59
CA GLN A 123 9.51 -1.55 2.95
C GLN A 123 8.12 -2.13 3.25
N PHE A 124 7.86 -3.32 2.74
CA PHE A 124 6.57 -4.02 2.84
C PHE A 124 6.66 -5.15 3.85
N TYR A 125 5.55 -5.44 4.53
CA TYR A 125 5.49 -6.45 5.59
C TYR A 125 4.19 -7.26 5.52
N ARG A 126 4.31 -8.55 5.79
CA ARG A 126 3.17 -9.47 5.90
C ARG A 126 3.07 -10.07 7.30
N LEU A 127 1.86 -10.47 7.68
CA LEU A 127 1.62 -11.13 8.96
C LEU A 127 2.34 -12.48 9.00
N VAL A 128 3.01 -12.76 10.12
CA VAL A 128 3.51 -14.11 10.37
C VAL A 128 2.32 -14.97 10.79
N THR A 129 1.92 -15.89 9.90
CA THR A 129 0.90 -16.88 10.27
C THR A 129 1.57 -17.93 11.15
N PRO A 130 1.00 -18.32 12.30
CA PRO A 130 1.55 -19.44 13.07
C PRO A 130 1.59 -20.68 12.17
N SER A 131 2.73 -21.35 12.11
CA SER A 131 2.84 -22.67 11.49
C SER A 131 1.79 -23.57 12.15
N LYS A 132 0.87 -24.12 11.37
CA LYS A 132 -0.06 -25.14 11.84
C LYS A 132 0.69 -26.40 12.23
#